data_AF-A0A9P1GCQ2-F1
#
_entry.id   AF-A0A9P1GCQ2-F1
#
_cell.length_a   1.000
_cell.length_b   1.000
_cell.length_c   1.000
_cell.angle_alpha   90.00
_cell.angle_beta   90.00
_cell.angle_gamma   90.00
#
_symmetry.space_group_name_H-M   'P 1'
#
loop_
_entity.id
_entity.type
_entity.pdbx_description
1 polymer ?
#
loop_
_entity_poly.entity_id
_entity_poly.type
_entity_poly.pdbx_seq_one_letter_code
_entity_poly.pdbx_strand_id
1 'polypeptide(L)'
;MSVSVDIPGHGYFDIKLTASSTAADIILLLRERLPDSPWHGNKLLSSGVCQLQCDDIVEATHRSTLVLANYSEITNQETFCIKDTAERGITREQLAKIVVFISKMADRWCETFGEQRGTRLQFETFNLYHANHWIIKPATDGYAKKGCSMVEIMAIQVQRPHWFVSHAWIEPVCKFLACLEQHALVRELSSSTFYWVCAYANNQHCVEEDIKSNPRSTSFYRAMQMSEGVLLVLDSA
;
A
#
# COMPACT_ATOMS: atom_id res chain seq x y z
N MET A 1 14.28 28.04 -8.42
CA MET A 1 14.08 27.78 -6.97
C MET A 1 14.57 26.37 -6.67
N SER A 2 14.71 25.95 -5.41
CA SER A 2 15.05 24.56 -5.07
C SER A 2 14.09 23.97 -4.05
N VAL A 3 13.79 22.68 -4.19
CA VAL A 3 13.02 21.90 -3.21
C VAL A 3 13.87 20.75 -2.70
N SER A 4 13.72 20.42 -1.42
CA SER A 4 14.38 19.27 -0.81
C SER A 4 13.43 18.08 -0.83
N VAL A 5 13.87 16.96 -1.37
CA VAL A 5 13.11 15.70 -1.44
C VAL A 5 13.76 14.67 -0.52
N ASP A 6 13.04 14.21 0.50
CA ASP A 6 13.39 13.05 1.30
C ASP A 6 13.08 11.77 0.53
N ILE A 7 14.10 10.94 0.37
CA ILE A 7 13.99 9.60 -0.19
C ILE A 7 14.45 8.62 0.89
N PRO A 8 13.54 7.82 1.45
CA PRO A 8 13.89 6.83 2.47
C PRO A 8 15.03 5.92 2.00
N GLY A 9 16.06 5.76 2.83
CA GLY A 9 17.25 4.98 2.52
C GLY A 9 18.30 5.69 1.65
N HIS A 10 17.97 6.80 1.00
CA HIS A 10 18.90 7.58 0.17
C HIS A 10 19.17 8.99 0.70
N GLY A 11 18.35 9.49 1.63
CA GLY A 11 18.50 10.81 2.25
C GLY A 11 17.83 11.93 1.47
N TYR A 12 18.30 13.16 1.68
CA TYR A 12 17.72 14.36 1.09
C TYR A 12 18.41 14.76 -0.22
N PHE A 13 17.61 15.10 -1.23
CA PHE A 13 18.08 15.58 -2.52
C PHE A 13 17.51 16.96 -2.82
N ASP A 14 18.40 17.92 -3.09
CA ASP A 14 17.98 19.25 -3.53
C ASP A 14 17.80 19.29 -5.05
N ILE A 15 16.57 19.57 -5.48
CA ILE A 15 16.16 19.63 -6.88
C ILE A 15 15.91 21.07 -7.28
N LYS A 16 16.59 21.52 -8.33
CA LYS A 16 16.38 22.86 -8.91
C LYS A 16 15.13 22.82 -9.78
N LEU A 17 14.19 23.71 -9.48
CA LEU A 17 12.90 23.85 -10.15
C LEU A 17 12.84 25.15 -10.96
N THR A 18 12.11 25.09 -12.07
CA THR A 18 11.57 26.24 -12.80
C THR A 18 10.14 26.53 -12.30
N ALA A 19 9.54 27.63 -12.74
CA ALA A 19 8.17 28.00 -12.35
C ALA A 19 7.09 27.03 -12.87
N SER A 20 7.46 26.13 -13.79
CA SER A 20 6.56 25.15 -14.41
C SER A 20 6.94 23.71 -14.09
N SER A 21 7.88 23.47 -13.16
CA SER A 21 8.28 22.11 -12.81
C SER A 21 7.14 21.37 -12.14
N THR A 22 6.79 20.23 -12.69
CA THR A 22 5.74 19.34 -12.18
C THR A 22 6.30 18.27 -11.25
N ALA A 23 5.42 17.55 -10.54
CA ALA A 23 5.83 16.38 -9.76
C ALA A 23 6.49 15.31 -10.65
N ALA A 24 6.01 15.12 -11.88
CA ALA A 24 6.62 14.19 -12.84
C ALA A 24 8.05 14.59 -13.21
N ASP A 25 8.32 15.89 -13.42
CA ASP A 25 9.67 16.39 -13.71
C ASP A 25 10.64 16.08 -12.56
N ILE A 26 10.19 16.23 -11.32
CA ILE A 26 11.00 15.92 -10.13
C ILE A 26 11.32 14.42 -10.09
N ILE A 27 10.33 13.55 -10.31
CA ILE A 27 10.54 12.10 -10.32
C ILE A 27 11.56 11.71 -11.40
N LEU A 28 11.49 12.31 -12.59
CA LEU A 28 12.46 12.08 -13.67
C LEU A 28 13.88 12.48 -13.26
N LEU A 29 14.06 13.66 -12.66
CA LEU A 29 15.36 14.11 -12.17
C LEU A 29 15.93 13.22 -11.06
N LEU A 30 15.08 12.70 -10.17
CA LEU A 30 15.50 11.77 -9.13
C LEU A 30 15.95 10.43 -9.71
N ARG A 31 15.28 9.96 -10.77
CA ARG A 31 15.68 8.75 -11.50
C ARG A 31 17.05 8.87 -12.14
N GLU A 32 17.39 10.02 -12.71
CA GLU A 32 18.72 10.27 -13.26
C GLU A 32 19.81 10.28 -12.18
N ARG A 33 19.49 10.75 -10.97
CA ARG A 33 20.43 10.80 -9.84
C ARG A 33 20.61 9.47 -9.11
N LEU A 34 19.67 8.55 -9.28
CA LEU A 34 19.66 7.24 -8.64
C LEU A 34 19.49 6.14 -9.70
N PRO A 35 20.48 5.97 -10.61
CA PRO A 35 20.37 5.04 -11.74
C PRO A 35 20.29 3.57 -11.30
N ASP A 36 20.89 3.23 -10.16
CA ASP A 36 20.92 1.87 -9.61
C ASP A 36 19.68 1.53 -8.77
N SER A 37 18.84 2.52 -8.47
CA SER A 37 17.59 2.28 -7.73
C SER A 37 16.54 1.64 -8.63
N PRO A 38 15.68 0.75 -8.11
CA PRO A 38 14.57 0.24 -8.89
C PRO A 38 13.56 1.37 -9.14
N TRP A 39 13.07 1.46 -10.37
CA TRP A 39 12.09 2.46 -10.80
C TRP A 39 10.89 1.83 -11.52
N HIS A 40 10.56 0.56 -11.23
CA HIS A 40 9.30 -0.07 -11.63
C HIS A 40 8.17 0.30 -10.65
N GLY A 41 6.93 -0.09 -10.91
CA GLY A 41 5.83 0.31 -10.03
C GLY A 41 5.43 1.80 -10.17
N ASN A 42 4.51 2.25 -9.32
CA ASN A 42 4.19 3.66 -9.19
C ASN A 42 5.14 4.39 -8.22
N LYS A 43 5.09 5.73 -8.25
CA LYS A 43 5.77 6.61 -7.30
C LYS A 43 4.80 7.66 -6.84
N LEU A 44 4.96 8.10 -5.61
CA LEU A 44 4.18 9.19 -5.05
C LEU A 44 5.12 10.24 -4.47
N LEU A 45 5.01 11.46 -4.98
CA LEU A 45 5.52 12.63 -4.27
C LEU A 45 4.43 13.15 -3.34
N SER A 46 4.82 13.48 -2.10
CA SER A 46 3.88 13.95 -1.08
C SER A 46 4.47 15.08 -0.25
N SER A 47 3.61 15.89 0.35
CA SER A 47 3.98 16.98 1.26
C SER A 47 2.89 17.19 2.29
N GLY A 48 3.20 16.92 3.56
CA GLY A 48 2.22 16.98 4.64
C GLY A 48 1.06 16.03 4.38
N VAL A 49 -0.15 16.58 4.21
CA VAL A 49 -1.38 15.82 3.94
C VAL A 49 -1.65 15.58 2.45
N CYS A 50 -0.82 16.14 1.56
CA CYS A 50 -1.09 16.14 0.12
C CYS A 50 -0.32 15.04 -0.61
N GLN A 51 -1.02 14.38 -1.54
CA GLN A 51 -0.47 13.52 -2.58
C GLN A 51 -0.41 14.31 -3.87
N LEU A 52 0.78 14.48 -4.45
CA LEU A 52 0.94 15.22 -5.70
C LEU A 52 0.67 14.31 -6.89
N GLN A 53 -0.16 14.78 -7.82
CA GLN A 53 -0.38 14.18 -9.13
C GLN A 53 0.76 14.55 -10.09
N CYS A 54 0.94 13.78 -11.16
CA CYS A 54 2.02 13.98 -12.13
C CYS A 54 2.10 15.42 -12.67
N ASP A 55 0.94 16.03 -12.96
CA ASP A 55 0.84 17.36 -13.58
C ASP A 55 0.77 18.49 -12.54
N ASP A 56 0.77 18.18 -11.25
CA ASP A 56 0.75 19.20 -10.21
C ASP A 56 2.05 20.00 -10.28
N ILE A 57 1.91 21.30 -10.49
CA ILE A 57 3.03 22.23 -10.45
C ILE A 57 3.52 22.27 -9.00
N VAL A 58 4.79 21.95 -8.80
CA VAL A 58 5.44 22.13 -7.52
C VAL A 58 5.79 23.60 -7.41
N GLU A 59 4.79 24.41 -7.05
CA GLU A 59 5.05 25.74 -6.52
C GLU A 59 6.08 25.58 -5.43
N ALA A 60 7.20 26.31 -5.51
CA ALA A 60 8.30 26.19 -4.57
C ALA A 60 7.72 26.28 -3.15
N THR A 61 7.49 25.12 -2.54
CA THR A 61 6.75 25.01 -1.29
C THR A 61 7.65 25.64 -0.28
N HIS A 62 7.44 26.92 0.01
CA HIS A 62 8.42 27.79 0.65
C HIS A 62 8.85 27.31 2.05
N ARG A 63 8.31 26.19 2.55
CA ARG A 63 8.62 25.56 3.85
C ARG A 63 8.47 24.03 3.90
N SER A 64 8.17 23.34 2.81
CA SER A 64 7.77 21.90 2.89
C SER A 64 8.72 21.00 2.13
N THR A 65 9.40 20.12 2.86
CA THR A 65 10.12 18.95 2.33
C THR A 65 9.15 18.04 1.59
N LEU A 66 9.49 17.66 0.36
CA LEU A 66 8.76 16.61 -0.36
C LEU A 66 9.25 15.24 0.10
N VAL A 67 8.38 14.25 0.07
CA VAL A 67 8.71 12.86 0.37
C VAL A 67 8.40 12.02 -0.86
N LEU A 68 9.38 11.23 -1.32
CA LEU A 68 9.19 10.26 -2.39
C LEU A 68 8.92 8.87 -1.80
N ALA A 69 7.73 8.34 -2.08
CA ALA A 69 7.40 6.94 -1.87
C ALA A 69 7.66 6.17 -3.18
N ASN A 70 8.60 5.22 -3.16
CA ASN A 70 8.91 4.38 -4.32
C ASN A 70 8.33 2.97 -4.13
N TYR A 71 7.20 2.68 -4.78
CA TYR A 71 6.51 1.41 -4.58
C TYR A 71 7.22 0.21 -5.22
N SER A 72 8.30 0.42 -5.99
CA SER A 72 9.20 -0.66 -6.44
C SER A 72 9.58 -1.64 -5.31
N GLU A 73 9.71 -1.15 -4.07
CA GLU A 73 10.10 -1.95 -2.89
C GLU A 73 9.06 -3.02 -2.49
N ILE A 74 7.79 -2.80 -2.84
CA ILE A 74 6.67 -3.66 -2.46
C ILE A 74 5.94 -4.25 -3.66
N THR A 75 6.39 -3.98 -4.89
CA THR A 75 5.76 -4.48 -6.12
C THR A 75 6.70 -5.32 -6.96
N ASN A 76 6.14 -6.25 -7.73
CA ASN A 76 6.84 -6.90 -8.82
C ASN A 76 7.03 -5.94 -10.00
N GLN A 77 7.96 -6.26 -10.89
CA GLN A 77 8.23 -5.46 -12.09
C GLN A 77 7.02 -5.44 -13.05
N GLU A 78 6.34 -6.59 -13.16
CA GLU A 78 5.13 -6.75 -13.95
C GLU A 78 3.97 -7.17 -13.03
N THR A 79 2.77 -6.70 -13.35
CA THR A 79 1.57 -7.08 -12.61
C THR A 79 1.03 -8.42 -13.08
N PHE A 80 0.52 -9.20 -12.13
CA PHE A 80 -0.13 -10.47 -12.42
C PHE A 80 -1.64 -10.34 -12.21
N CYS A 81 -2.41 -10.37 -13.31
CA CYS A 81 -3.85 -10.26 -13.25
C CYS A 81 -4.48 -11.54 -12.68
N ILE A 82 -5.11 -11.43 -11.51
CA ILE A 82 -5.90 -12.50 -10.90
C ILE A 82 -7.36 -12.12 -11.10
N LYS A 83 -8.00 -12.78 -12.08
CA LYS A 83 -9.37 -12.45 -12.50
C LYS A 83 -10.38 -12.56 -11.36
N ASP A 84 -10.24 -13.58 -10.52
CA ASP A 84 -11.15 -13.79 -9.41
C ASP A 84 -10.62 -13.15 -8.12
N THR A 85 -11.31 -12.11 -7.63
CA THR A 85 -11.00 -11.46 -6.35
C THR A 85 -10.93 -12.45 -5.18
N ALA A 86 -11.68 -13.56 -5.22
CA ALA A 86 -11.65 -14.58 -4.18
C ALA A 86 -10.33 -15.37 -4.13
N GLU A 87 -9.56 -15.36 -5.21
CA GLU A 87 -8.26 -16.04 -5.34
C GLU A 87 -7.06 -15.09 -5.13
N ARG A 88 -7.31 -13.92 -4.55
CA ARG A 88 -6.30 -12.91 -4.22
C ARG A 88 -5.93 -12.98 -2.74
N GLY A 89 -5.49 -14.14 -2.28
CA GLY A 89 -4.90 -14.27 -0.94
C GLY A 89 -3.49 -13.66 -0.91
N ILE A 90 -3.05 -13.10 0.20
CA ILE A 90 -1.71 -12.53 0.41
C ILE A 90 -0.88 -13.45 1.34
N THR A 91 0.43 -13.56 1.13
CA THR A 91 1.32 -14.28 2.06
C THR A 91 1.79 -13.40 3.21
N ARG A 92 2.28 -14.02 4.28
CA ARG A 92 2.98 -13.32 5.37
C ARG A 92 4.21 -12.57 4.87
N GLU A 93 4.98 -13.16 3.94
CA GLU A 93 6.15 -12.50 3.34
C GLU A 93 5.79 -11.26 2.51
N GLN A 94 4.71 -11.33 1.73
CA GLN A 94 4.18 -10.16 1.01
C GLN A 94 3.77 -9.07 2.00
N LEU A 95 3.00 -9.41 3.03
CA LEU A 95 2.59 -8.46 4.05
C LEU A 95 3.78 -7.87 4.84
N ALA A 96 4.81 -8.67 5.12
CA ALA A 96 6.03 -8.22 5.77
C ALA A 96 6.77 -7.16 4.93
N LYS A 97 6.79 -7.28 3.60
CA LYS A 97 7.33 -6.22 2.72
C LYS A 97 6.57 -4.90 2.91
N ILE A 98 5.24 -4.96 3.02
CA ILE A 98 4.41 -3.78 3.28
C ILE A 98 4.75 -3.19 4.66
N VAL A 99 4.86 -4.01 5.71
CA VAL A 99 5.21 -3.54 7.06
C VAL A 99 6.60 -2.90 7.11
N VAL A 100 7.60 -3.49 6.44
CA VAL A 100 8.94 -2.90 6.30
C VAL A 100 8.90 -1.58 5.54
N PHE A 101 8.04 -1.46 4.52
CA PHE A 101 7.86 -0.20 3.83
C PHE A 101 7.20 0.86 4.73
N ILE A 102 6.16 0.48 5.49
CA ILE A 102 5.50 1.36 6.46
C ILE A 102 6.51 1.86 7.50
N SER A 103 7.39 1.02 8.03
CA SER A 103 8.37 1.45 9.05
C SER A 103 9.36 2.51 8.54
N LYS A 104 9.61 2.55 7.23
CA LYS A 104 10.42 3.58 6.57
C LYS A 104 9.64 4.85 6.23
N MET A 105 8.31 4.78 6.18
CA MET A 105 7.48 5.85 5.60
C MET A 105 6.57 6.55 6.60
N ALA A 106 6.12 5.86 7.66
CA ALA A 106 5.05 6.33 8.52
C ALA A 106 5.31 7.73 9.08
N ASP A 107 6.51 7.97 9.62
CA ASP A 107 6.91 9.25 10.23
C ASP A 107 7.07 10.42 9.24
N ARG A 108 7.03 10.14 7.94
CA ARG A 108 7.13 11.12 6.84
C ARG A 108 5.78 11.57 6.33
N TRP A 109 4.73 10.80 6.60
CA TRP A 109 3.37 11.12 6.20
C TRP A 109 2.57 11.72 7.35
N CYS A 110 1.51 12.45 6.97
CA CYS A 110 0.58 13.02 7.93
C CYS A 110 -0.74 12.26 7.95
N GLU A 111 -1.41 12.31 9.09
CA GLU A 111 -2.81 11.97 9.20
C GLU A 111 -3.64 12.82 8.23
N THR A 112 -4.54 12.18 7.50
CA THR A 112 -5.35 12.84 6.47
C THR A 112 -6.81 12.98 6.87
N PHE A 113 -7.26 12.25 7.90
CA PHE A 113 -8.64 12.21 8.34
C PHE A 113 -8.78 12.54 9.84
N GLY A 114 -9.99 12.94 10.24
CA GLY A 114 -10.32 13.14 11.67
C GLY A 114 -9.63 14.32 12.34
N GLU A 115 -9.68 14.33 13.67
CA GLU A 115 -9.19 15.44 14.52
C GLU A 115 -7.68 15.60 14.48
N GLN A 116 -6.94 14.52 14.18
CA GLN A 116 -5.49 14.51 14.15
C GLN A 116 -4.91 14.89 12.78
N ARG A 117 -5.75 15.33 11.83
CA ARG A 117 -5.33 15.71 10.46
C ARG A 117 -4.15 16.67 10.48
N GLY A 118 -3.09 16.33 9.74
CA GLY A 118 -1.85 17.09 9.63
C GLY A 118 -0.77 16.71 10.63
N THR A 119 -1.08 15.94 11.68
CA THR A 119 -0.06 15.38 12.57
C THR A 119 0.71 14.26 11.88
N ARG A 120 1.96 14.01 12.30
CA ARG A 120 2.78 12.94 11.73
C ARG A 120 2.26 11.57 12.15
N LEU A 121 2.14 10.66 11.21
CA LEU A 121 1.80 9.27 11.49
C LEU A 121 2.94 8.57 12.24
N GLN A 122 2.62 7.52 12.96
CA GLN A 122 3.57 6.69 13.71
C GLN A 122 3.43 5.24 13.24
N PHE A 123 4.54 4.51 13.20
CA PHE A 123 4.55 3.12 12.75
C PHE A 123 3.63 2.23 13.58
N GLU A 124 3.62 2.41 14.90
CA GLU A 124 2.91 1.60 15.88
C GLU A 124 1.39 1.78 15.82
N THR A 125 0.92 2.87 15.22
CA THR A 125 -0.50 3.20 15.06
C THR A 125 -0.93 3.24 13.59
N PHE A 126 -0.03 2.89 12.66
CA PHE A 126 -0.32 2.91 11.24
C PHE A 126 -1.28 1.77 10.89
N ASN A 127 -2.51 2.11 10.51
CA ASN A 127 -3.60 1.16 10.27
C ASN A 127 -3.97 1.09 8.78
N LEU A 128 -5.04 0.35 8.43
CA LEU A 128 -5.42 0.17 7.04
C LEU A 128 -6.08 1.37 6.37
N TYR A 129 -6.63 2.32 7.12
CA TYR A 129 -7.06 3.59 6.51
C TYR A 129 -5.85 4.36 5.98
N HIS A 130 -4.77 4.41 6.77
CA HIS A 130 -3.51 5.02 6.34
C HIS A 130 -2.88 4.21 5.20
N ALA A 131 -2.81 2.88 5.31
CA ALA A 131 -2.27 2.03 4.26
C ALA A 131 -3.06 2.18 2.95
N ASN A 132 -4.38 2.24 3.01
CA ASN A 132 -5.20 2.41 1.83
C ASN A 132 -4.93 3.75 1.14
N HIS A 133 -4.85 4.83 1.92
CA HIS A 133 -4.61 6.17 1.40
C HIS A 133 -3.17 6.33 0.87
N TRP A 134 -2.17 6.00 1.68
CA TRP A 134 -0.76 6.30 1.39
C TRP A 134 -0.02 5.21 0.62
N ILE A 135 -0.54 3.99 0.55
CA ILE A 135 0.16 2.85 -0.08
C ILE A 135 -0.71 2.20 -1.14
N ILE A 136 -1.83 1.58 -0.77
CA ILE A 136 -2.59 0.69 -1.66
C ILE A 136 -3.09 1.45 -2.88
N LYS A 137 -3.85 2.53 -2.68
CA LYS A 137 -4.39 3.30 -3.81
C LYS A 137 -3.29 3.87 -4.71
N PRO A 138 -2.28 4.60 -4.20
CA PRO A 138 -1.22 5.12 -5.06
C PRO A 138 -0.40 4.03 -5.75
N ALA A 139 -0.11 2.92 -5.06
CA ALA A 139 0.69 1.83 -5.61
C ALA A 139 -0.06 1.02 -6.66
N THR A 140 -1.39 0.96 -6.62
CA THR A 140 -2.20 0.18 -7.57
C THR A 140 -2.95 1.03 -8.59
N ASP A 141 -2.78 2.35 -8.58
CA ASP A 141 -3.41 3.26 -9.55
C ASP A 141 -2.83 3.10 -10.95
N GLY A 142 -3.61 3.44 -11.98
CA GLY A 142 -3.16 3.42 -13.38
C GLY A 142 -2.89 2.03 -13.98
N TYR A 143 -2.94 0.96 -13.19
CA TYR A 143 -2.89 -0.42 -13.68
C TYR A 143 -4.24 -0.81 -14.29
N ALA A 144 -4.28 -1.05 -15.60
CA ALA A 144 -5.55 -1.11 -16.35
C ALA A 144 -6.39 0.19 -16.20
N LYS A 145 -7.58 0.24 -16.80
CA LYS A 145 -8.39 1.49 -16.83
C LYS A 145 -8.89 1.96 -15.45
N LYS A 146 -8.81 1.14 -14.40
CA LYS A 146 -9.41 1.40 -13.06
C LYS A 146 -8.47 1.05 -11.90
N GLY A 147 -7.17 0.91 -12.14
CA GLY A 147 -6.26 0.34 -11.14
C GLY A 147 -6.50 -1.17 -10.89
N CYS A 148 -5.77 -1.73 -9.94
CA CYS A 148 -5.89 -3.13 -9.53
C CYS A 148 -5.80 -3.31 -8.00
N SER A 149 -5.81 -4.56 -7.54
CA SER A 149 -5.59 -4.88 -6.12
C SER A 149 -4.12 -4.90 -5.73
N MET A 150 -3.82 -4.75 -4.44
CA MET A 150 -2.45 -4.86 -3.92
C MET A 150 -1.86 -6.24 -4.21
N VAL A 151 -2.66 -7.30 -4.10
CA VAL A 151 -2.18 -8.66 -4.39
C VAL A 151 -1.74 -8.80 -5.84
N GLU A 152 -2.44 -8.20 -6.81
CA GLU A 152 -2.08 -8.32 -8.23
C GLU A 152 -0.73 -7.67 -8.58
N ILE A 153 -0.28 -6.66 -7.83
CA ILE A 153 1.06 -6.06 -8.03
C ILE A 153 2.16 -6.81 -7.26
N MET A 154 1.80 -7.75 -6.37
CA MET A 154 2.74 -8.54 -5.55
C MET A 154 2.81 -10.01 -5.94
N ALA A 155 1.78 -10.53 -6.61
CA ALA A 155 1.66 -11.91 -7.00
C ALA A 155 2.45 -12.21 -8.28
N ILE A 156 2.87 -13.46 -8.41
CA ILE A 156 3.45 -14.03 -9.64
C ILE A 156 2.57 -15.15 -10.22
N GLN A 157 1.51 -15.53 -9.50
CA GLN A 157 0.58 -16.58 -9.84
C GLN A 157 -0.75 -16.35 -9.10
N VAL A 158 -1.77 -17.15 -9.41
CA VAL A 158 -3.03 -17.17 -8.66
C VAL A 158 -2.76 -17.60 -7.21
N GLN A 159 -3.35 -16.91 -6.23
CA GLN A 159 -3.04 -17.06 -4.79
C GLN A 159 -4.29 -17.49 -4.01
N ARG A 160 -4.82 -18.68 -4.29
CA ARG A 160 -6.02 -19.21 -3.62
C ARG A 160 -5.84 -19.16 -2.09
N PRO A 161 -6.77 -18.53 -1.34
CA PRO A 161 -6.62 -18.42 0.11
C PRO A 161 -6.83 -19.75 0.81
N HIS A 162 -6.01 -19.97 1.84
CA HIS A 162 -6.18 -21.06 2.81
C HIS A 162 -7.01 -20.56 3.99
N TRP A 163 -6.87 -19.28 4.36
CA TRP A 163 -7.57 -18.67 5.48
C TRP A 163 -8.27 -17.39 5.06
N PHE A 164 -9.53 -17.23 5.45
CA PHE A 164 -10.22 -15.97 5.34
C PHE A 164 -9.98 -15.15 6.60
N VAL A 165 -9.56 -13.89 6.47
CA VAL A 165 -9.23 -13.05 7.63
C VAL A 165 -10.25 -11.93 7.80
N SER A 166 -10.85 -11.86 8.97
CA SER A 166 -11.70 -10.76 9.41
C SER A 166 -10.99 -9.95 10.49
N HIS A 167 -10.91 -8.63 10.31
CA HIS A 167 -10.27 -7.72 11.24
C HIS A 167 -10.83 -6.29 11.05
N ALA A 168 -10.66 -5.43 12.05
CA ALA A 168 -11.02 -4.02 11.96
C ALA A 168 -9.91 -3.21 11.27
N TRP A 169 -10.27 -2.28 10.37
CA TRP A 169 -9.30 -1.44 9.66
C TRP A 169 -8.48 -0.51 10.56
N ILE A 170 -8.93 -0.29 11.80
CA ILE A 170 -8.24 0.53 12.80
C ILE A 170 -7.08 -0.21 13.47
N GLU A 171 -7.02 -1.54 13.38
CA GLU A 171 -5.93 -2.35 13.91
C GLU A 171 -4.60 -1.94 13.24
N PRO A 172 -3.53 -1.65 14.00
CA PRO A 172 -2.22 -1.38 13.42
C PRO A 172 -1.72 -2.53 12.56
N VAL A 173 -1.22 -2.23 11.35
CA VAL A 173 -0.81 -3.25 10.36
C VAL A 173 0.33 -4.13 10.90
N CYS A 174 1.23 -3.57 11.72
CA CYS A 174 2.31 -4.32 12.35
C CYS A 174 1.80 -5.36 13.36
N LYS A 175 0.77 -5.03 14.14
CA LYS A 175 0.12 -5.95 15.08
C LYS A 175 -0.70 -7.00 14.34
N PHE A 176 -1.41 -6.59 13.29
CA PHE A 176 -2.12 -7.51 12.41
C PHE A 176 -1.19 -8.59 11.83
N LEU A 177 -0.01 -8.21 11.32
CA LEU A 177 0.99 -9.18 10.85
C LEU A 177 1.45 -10.10 11.99
N ALA A 178 1.71 -9.57 13.19
CA ALA A 178 2.09 -10.38 14.35
C ALA A 178 1.03 -11.43 14.71
N CYS A 179 -0.26 -11.10 14.59
CA CYS A 179 -1.35 -12.07 14.77
C CYS A 179 -1.32 -13.18 13.69
N LEU A 180 -1.04 -12.85 12.43
CA LEU A 180 -0.90 -13.86 11.38
C LEU A 180 0.32 -14.76 11.59
N GLU A 181 1.43 -14.21 12.08
CA GLU A 181 2.63 -14.99 12.45
C GLU A 181 2.34 -15.95 13.59
N GLN A 182 1.66 -15.48 14.65
CA GLN A 182 1.27 -16.32 15.77
C GLN A 182 0.29 -17.42 15.33
N HIS A 183 -0.67 -17.08 14.48
CA HIS A 183 -1.60 -18.05 13.91
C HIS A 183 -0.86 -19.14 13.12
N ALA A 184 0.07 -18.74 12.25
CA ALA A 184 0.87 -19.69 11.48
C ALA A 184 1.74 -20.58 12.36
N LEU A 185 2.33 -20.03 13.43
CA LEU A 185 3.13 -20.78 14.39
C LEU A 185 2.29 -21.86 15.11
N VAL A 186 1.13 -21.48 15.66
CA VAL A 186 0.26 -22.40 16.42
C VAL A 186 -0.34 -23.49 15.54
N ARG A 187 -0.57 -23.18 14.26
CA ARG A 187 -1.19 -24.09 13.28
C ARG A 187 -0.17 -24.80 12.39
N GLU A 188 1.13 -24.60 12.64
CA GLU A 188 2.25 -25.17 11.86
C GLU A 188 2.13 -24.90 10.35
N LEU A 189 1.70 -23.70 9.99
CA LEU A 189 1.41 -23.32 8.60
C LEU A 189 2.67 -22.93 7.84
N SER A 190 2.74 -23.33 6.57
CA SER A 190 3.87 -23.01 5.68
C SER A 190 3.97 -21.50 5.39
N SER A 191 5.13 -21.04 4.91
CA SER A 191 5.30 -19.67 4.40
C SER A 191 4.46 -19.40 3.14
N SER A 192 4.14 -20.45 2.37
CA SER A 192 3.27 -20.41 1.20
C SER A 192 1.77 -20.32 1.53
N THR A 193 1.42 -20.17 2.82
CA THR A 193 0.02 -20.00 3.24
C THR A 193 -0.50 -18.63 2.81
N PHE A 194 -1.63 -18.65 2.11
CA PHE A 194 -2.32 -17.45 1.64
C PHE A 194 -3.49 -17.08 2.55
N TYR A 195 -3.55 -15.80 2.92
CA TYR A 195 -4.59 -15.20 3.72
C TYR A 195 -5.44 -14.27 2.86
N TRP A 196 -6.76 -14.46 2.79
CA TRP A 196 -7.62 -13.49 2.14
C TRP A 196 -7.89 -12.32 3.07
N VAL A 197 -7.43 -11.13 2.70
CA VAL A 197 -7.53 -9.90 3.50
C VAL A 197 -8.15 -8.82 2.63
N CYS A 198 -9.30 -8.30 3.03
CA CYS A 198 -10.17 -7.50 2.15
C CYS A 198 -9.51 -6.24 1.57
N ALA A 199 -8.67 -5.55 2.35
CA ALA A 199 -7.99 -4.33 1.89
C ALA A 199 -6.98 -4.59 0.78
N TYR A 200 -6.29 -5.74 0.82
CA TYR A 200 -5.26 -6.09 -0.16
C TYR A 200 -5.83 -6.85 -1.37
N ALA A 201 -6.89 -7.64 -1.17
CA ALA A 201 -7.49 -8.49 -2.19
C ALA A 201 -8.45 -7.73 -3.12
N ASN A 202 -9.30 -6.86 -2.58
CA ASN A 202 -10.24 -6.10 -3.40
C ASN A 202 -9.52 -4.95 -4.12
N ASN A 203 -10.03 -4.55 -5.28
CA ASN A 203 -9.57 -3.33 -5.93
C ASN A 203 -10.13 -2.11 -5.18
N GLN A 204 -9.26 -1.39 -4.46
CA GLN A 204 -9.65 -0.24 -3.63
C GLN A 204 -10.09 0.99 -4.44
N HIS A 205 -9.90 0.96 -5.76
CA HIS A 205 -10.39 2.00 -6.67
C HIS A 205 -11.85 1.80 -7.08
N CYS A 206 -12.40 0.58 -6.93
CA CYS A 206 -13.77 0.25 -7.32
C CYS A 206 -14.40 -0.83 -6.41
N VAL A 207 -14.17 -0.74 -5.10
CA VAL A 207 -14.59 -1.75 -4.11
C VAL A 207 -16.10 -2.03 -4.13
N GLU A 208 -16.89 -1.03 -4.51
CA GLU A 208 -18.34 -1.11 -4.67
C GLU A 208 -18.76 -2.18 -5.70
N GLU A 209 -17.92 -2.47 -6.70
CA GLU A 209 -18.18 -3.52 -7.70
C GLU A 209 -18.08 -4.93 -7.09
N ASP A 210 -17.29 -5.08 -6.02
CA ASP A 210 -17.13 -6.33 -5.26
C ASP A 210 -18.21 -6.50 -4.15
N ILE A 211 -18.85 -5.41 -3.72
CA ILE A 211 -19.91 -5.40 -2.68
C ILE A 211 -21.29 -5.38 -3.35
N LYS A 212 -21.79 -6.58 -3.65
CA LYS A 212 -23.07 -6.79 -4.35
C LYS A 212 -24.25 -6.89 -3.39
N SER A 213 -25.45 -6.63 -3.90
CA SER A 213 -26.72 -6.74 -3.15
C SER A 213 -26.97 -8.15 -2.58
N ASN A 214 -26.50 -9.20 -3.27
CA ASN A 214 -26.50 -10.56 -2.75
C ASN A 214 -25.13 -10.87 -2.13
N PRO A 215 -25.00 -11.00 -0.79
CA PRO A 215 -23.74 -11.29 -0.14
C PRO A 215 -23.06 -12.57 -0.66
N ARG A 216 -23.83 -13.56 -1.14
CA ARG A 216 -23.29 -14.82 -1.68
C ARG A 216 -22.59 -14.67 -3.02
N SER A 217 -22.79 -13.57 -3.73
CA SER A 217 -22.10 -13.29 -5.00
C SER A 217 -20.85 -12.42 -4.83
N THR A 218 -20.52 -12.03 -3.60
CA THR A 218 -19.35 -11.21 -3.28
C THR A 218 -18.06 -12.04 -3.28
N SER A 219 -16.93 -11.36 -3.45
CA SER A 219 -15.60 -11.96 -3.25
C SER A 219 -15.42 -12.49 -1.83
N PHE A 220 -15.95 -11.79 -0.83
CA PHE A 220 -15.90 -12.17 0.58
C PHE A 220 -16.48 -13.56 0.83
N TYR A 221 -17.71 -13.81 0.39
CA TYR A 221 -18.36 -15.10 0.58
C TYR A 221 -17.59 -16.22 -0.12
N ARG A 222 -17.16 -15.98 -1.36
CA ARG A 222 -16.46 -16.99 -2.16
C ARG A 222 -15.09 -17.33 -1.57
N ALA A 223 -14.32 -16.32 -1.15
CA ALA A 223 -13.05 -16.53 -0.45
C ALA A 223 -13.23 -17.30 0.85
N MET A 224 -14.28 -16.99 1.62
CA MET A 224 -14.62 -17.72 2.85
C MET A 224 -14.99 -19.18 2.58
N GLN A 225 -15.76 -19.47 1.52
CA GLN A 225 -16.10 -20.84 1.13
C GLN A 225 -14.89 -21.64 0.62
N MET A 226 -13.91 -20.97 0.02
CA MET A 226 -12.69 -21.60 -0.50
C MET A 226 -11.64 -21.89 0.56
N SER A 227 -11.70 -21.16 1.68
CA SER A 227 -10.76 -21.23 2.80
C SER A 227 -11.09 -22.41 3.73
N GLU A 228 -10.06 -22.92 4.40
CA GLU A 228 -10.15 -23.98 5.41
C GLU A 228 -10.81 -23.49 6.70
N GLY A 229 -10.70 -22.18 6.98
CA GLY A 229 -11.31 -21.57 8.15
C GLY A 229 -11.28 -20.05 8.10
N VAL A 230 -11.87 -19.45 9.14
CA VAL A 230 -11.89 -18.02 9.37
C VAL A 230 -10.97 -17.68 10.53
N LEU A 231 -10.03 -16.78 10.30
CA LEU A 231 -9.24 -16.14 11.34
C LEU A 231 -9.87 -14.78 11.67
N LEU A 232 -10.40 -14.65 12.88
CA LEU A 232 -10.87 -13.38 13.42
C LEU A 232 -9.74 -12.74 14.25
N VAL A 233 -9.21 -11.62 13.78
CA VAL A 233 -8.22 -10.81 14.51
C VAL A 233 -8.97 -9.72 15.26
N LEU A 234 -8.83 -9.73 16.58
CA LEU A 234 -9.44 -8.78 17.49
C LEU A 234 -8.40 -7.77 17.96
N ASP A 235 -8.84 -6.52 18.11
CA ASP A 235 -8.03 -5.46 18.70
C ASP A 235 -7.95 -5.60 20.23
N SER A 236 -7.05 -4.83 20.84
CA SER A 236 -7.06 -4.67 22.30
C SER A 236 -8.26 -3.81 22.68
N ALA A 237 -9.15 -4.39 23.50
CA ALA A 237 -10.30 -3.71 24.11
C ALA A 237 -9.92 -2.45 24.91
#